data_AF-A0A833SZQ5-F1
#
_entry.id   AF-A0A833SZQ5-F1
#
_cell.length_a   1.000
_cell.length_b   1.000
_cell.length_c   1.000
_cell.angle_alpha   90.00
_cell.angle_beta   90.00
_cell.angle_gamma   90.00
#
_symmetry.space_group_name_H-M   'P 1'
#
loop_
_entity.id
_entity.type
_entity.pdbx_description
1 polymer ?
#
loop_
_entity_poly.entity_id
_entity_poly.type
_entity_poly.pdbx_seq_one_letter_code
_entity_poly.pdbx_strand_id
1 'polypeptide(L)'
;MFFNVVLITFIVRISLCSSLNSLISTNQLKGLSHTRSTSIPATKRSYSTTRFLRFSDASKHDDIDDNSEERAGVSGIAWLGNLASKWALKNTRNPMQIFKLLRTVKTGGKLEGDKEFVWWLLYVNRYRAKLQDKASFSDDKLFDLVRKLNSEEELVSLFQSLRHYPDIKNIADDMQAYLILSSASSHRLMNEAWLKFRETPEVVFNILRLEDEPLYALDGNPLFIQWLRYIKAYRAVNGGDSFTDVHVFDFLHEFASLPRFGIFLQSLKDIPDLKKLAKRFTNADWLTPSQLEKIFGSPYPINFAELPKSDARYRNLESFTAYFAEYWGGTALS
;
A
#
# COMPACT_ATOMS: atom_id res chain seq x y z
N MET A 1 25.55 -8.21 30.32
CA MET A 1 24.80 -7.00 29.92
C MET A 1 25.01 -6.86 28.42
N PHE A 2 24.18 -7.55 27.65
CA PHE A 2 24.44 -7.93 26.25
C PHE A 2 23.67 -7.01 25.30
N PHE A 3 24.39 -6.21 24.52
CA PHE A 3 23.89 -5.61 23.28
C PHE A 3 24.07 -6.65 22.16
N ASN A 4 22.98 -7.18 21.63
CA ASN A 4 23.01 -8.01 20.43
C ASN A 4 23.01 -7.09 19.20
N VAL A 5 24.18 -6.99 18.59
CA VAL A 5 24.40 -6.46 17.25
C VAL A 5 23.93 -7.53 16.25
N VAL A 6 22.83 -7.28 15.55
CA VAL A 6 22.49 -8.05 14.34
C VAL A 6 23.04 -7.30 13.14
N LEU A 7 24.23 -7.74 12.72
CA LEU A 7 24.90 -7.37 11.50
C LEU A 7 24.11 -7.97 10.31
N ILE A 8 23.37 -7.15 9.57
CA ILE A 8 22.79 -7.55 8.29
C ILE A 8 23.75 -7.15 7.18
N THR A 9 24.62 -8.07 6.76
CA THR A 9 25.36 -7.97 5.51
C THR A 9 24.47 -8.47 4.36
N PHE A 10 23.79 -7.56 3.65
CA PHE A 10 23.24 -7.88 2.33
C PHE A 10 24.29 -7.54 1.26
N ILE A 11 24.88 -8.57 0.67
CA ILE A 11 25.68 -8.44 -0.55
C ILE A 11 24.70 -8.15 -1.69
N VAL A 12 24.69 -6.90 -2.16
CA VAL A 12 24.02 -6.49 -3.38
C VAL A 12 24.75 -7.12 -4.57
N ARG A 13 24.19 -8.21 -5.11
CA ARG A 13 24.47 -8.61 -6.50
C ARG A 13 23.41 -7.95 -7.39
N ILE A 14 23.78 -6.81 -7.98
CA ILE A 14 23.08 -6.28 -9.15
C ILE A 14 23.29 -7.29 -10.28
N SER A 15 22.24 -8.03 -10.62
CA SER A 15 22.17 -8.76 -11.89
C SER A 15 21.34 -7.91 -12.84
N LEU A 16 22.04 -7.30 -13.81
CA LEU A 16 21.45 -6.70 -15.00
C LEU A 16 20.77 -7.82 -15.81
N CYS A 17 19.44 -7.85 -15.81
CA CYS A 17 18.68 -8.43 -16.92
C CYS A 17 17.74 -7.37 -17.47
N SER A 18 18.26 -6.64 -18.45
CA SER A 18 17.52 -5.84 -19.41
C SER A 18 16.82 -6.74 -20.43
N SER A 19 15.66 -6.26 -20.89
CA SER A 19 14.84 -6.68 -22.04
C SER A 19 13.83 -7.81 -21.83
N LEU A 20 12.53 -7.43 -21.84
CA LEU A 20 11.51 -7.91 -22.79
C LEU A 20 10.14 -7.33 -22.40
N ASN A 21 9.63 -6.40 -23.21
CA ASN A 21 8.25 -6.36 -23.72
C ASN A 21 8.04 -5.08 -24.52
N SER A 22 8.51 -5.11 -25.77
CA SER A 22 7.79 -4.48 -26.88
C SER A 22 6.62 -5.37 -27.28
N LEU A 23 5.54 -4.77 -27.78
CA LEU A 23 4.36 -5.40 -28.40
C LEU A 23 3.29 -5.87 -27.42
N ILE A 24 2.37 -4.95 -27.08
CA ILE A 24 0.96 -5.31 -27.08
C ILE A 24 0.29 -4.48 -28.17
N SER A 25 -0.18 -5.23 -29.16
CA SER A 25 -0.89 -4.79 -30.34
C SER A 25 -2.10 -3.93 -30.02
N THR A 26 -2.22 -2.89 -30.82
CA THR A 26 -3.46 -2.27 -31.24
C THR A 26 -4.48 -3.31 -31.71
N ASN A 27 -5.64 -3.37 -31.08
CA ASN A 27 -6.91 -3.80 -31.67
C ASN A 27 -8.00 -2.91 -31.04
N GLN A 28 -8.43 -1.88 -31.76
CA GLN A 28 -9.67 -1.89 -32.54
C GLN A 28 -10.92 -2.13 -31.68
N LEU A 29 -11.51 -1.04 -31.18
CA LEU A 29 -12.95 -0.94 -30.96
C LEU A 29 -13.43 0.31 -31.69
N LYS A 30 -14.03 0.08 -32.86
CA LYS A 30 -14.82 1.02 -33.65
C LYS A 30 -16.26 1.01 -33.14
N GLY A 31 -16.87 2.19 -33.07
CA GLY A 31 -18.32 2.42 -32.96
C GLY A 31 -18.77 2.84 -31.57
N LEU A 32 -19.54 3.91 -31.33
CA LEU A 32 -20.30 4.78 -32.22
C LEU A 32 -20.18 6.24 -31.73
N SER A 33 -20.05 7.15 -32.69
CA SER A 33 -20.27 8.58 -32.55
C SER A 33 -21.75 8.90 -32.45
N HIS A 34 -22.16 9.68 -31.44
CA HIS A 34 -23.21 10.68 -31.63
C HIS A 34 -22.89 11.92 -30.79
N THR A 35 -22.62 12.99 -31.51
CA THR A 35 -22.57 14.36 -31.03
C THR A 35 -23.96 14.85 -30.64
N ARG A 36 -24.08 15.47 -29.47
CA ARG A 36 -24.99 16.62 -29.31
C ARG A 36 -24.45 17.57 -28.23
N SER A 37 -23.93 18.70 -28.70
CA SER A 37 -23.76 19.91 -27.90
C SER A 37 -25.13 20.53 -27.63
N THR A 38 -25.37 20.90 -26.38
CA THR A 38 -26.13 22.10 -26.02
C THR A 38 -25.65 22.56 -24.65
N SER A 39 -25.06 23.75 -24.65
CA SER A 39 -24.79 24.61 -23.50
C SER A 39 -26.07 25.29 -23.02
N ILE A 40 -26.14 25.61 -21.71
CA ILE A 40 -26.61 26.89 -21.09
C ILE A 40 -26.80 26.66 -19.56
N PRO A 41 -26.63 27.71 -18.71
CA PRO A 41 -25.89 27.60 -17.45
C PRO A 41 -26.72 27.69 -16.15
N ALA A 42 -26.02 27.35 -15.05
CA ALA A 42 -26.09 27.86 -13.68
C ALA A 42 -27.43 28.35 -13.10
N THR A 43 -27.83 27.75 -11.98
CA THR A 43 -28.34 28.53 -10.84
C THR A 43 -28.10 27.83 -9.51
N LYS A 44 -27.48 28.56 -8.57
CA LYS A 44 -27.41 28.25 -7.14
C LYS A 44 -28.82 28.28 -6.53
N ARG A 45 -29.14 27.33 -5.65
CA ARG A 45 -29.83 27.67 -4.38
C ARG A 45 -29.69 26.58 -3.32
N SER A 46 -29.19 27.04 -2.18
CA SER A 46 -29.21 26.42 -0.86
C SER A 46 -30.64 26.39 -0.29
N TYR A 47 -30.81 25.58 0.78
CA TYR A 47 -31.76 25.60 1.91
C TYR A 47 -32.47 24.24 2.05
N SER A 48 -31.93 23.32 2.85
CA SER A 48 -32.18 23.13 4.30
C SER A 48 -33.62 22.75 4.68
N THR A 49 -33.76 21.48 5.05
CA THR A 49 -34.50 20.90 6.19
C THR A 49 -35.92 21.39 6.52
N THR A 50 -36.91 20.48 6.45
CA THR A 50 -37.87 20.28 7.56
C THR A 50 -38.56 18.90 7.49
N ARG A 51 -38.60 18.24 8.66
CA ARG A 51 -39.44 17.10 9.06
C ARG A 51 -40.94 17.41 8.99
N PHE A 52 -41.77 16.38 8.82
CA PHE A 52 -42.99 16.08 9.63
C PHE A 52 -43.34 14.57 9.47
N LEU A 53 -43.17 13.74 10.51
CA LEU A 53 -44.17 13.12 11.40
C LEU A 53 -45.07 12.00 10.81
N ARG A 54 -44.79 10.73 11.22
CA ARG A 54 -45.66 9.72 11.92
C ARG A 54 -47.20 9.82 11.70
N PHE A 55 -48.00 8.76 11.49
CA PHE A 55 -48.20 7.52 12.30
C PHE A 55 -49.17 6.51 11.59
N SER A 56 -49.00 5.21 11.88
CA SER A 56 -49.93 4.03 11.81
C SER A 56 -50.77 3.71 10.56
N ASP A 57 -50.69 2.46 10.06
CA ASP A 57 -51.54 1.38 10.58
C ASP A 57 -51.06 -0.02 10.19
N ALA A 58 -51.43 -1.00 11.02
CA ALA A 58 -51.07 -2.40 10.89
C ALA A 58 -51.97 -3.14 9.90
N SER A 59 -51.38 -3.91 9.00
CA SER A 59 -52.02 -5.07 8.39
C SER A 59 -51.02 -6.21 8.26
N LYS A 60 -51.27 -7.28 9.00
CA LYS A 60 -50.65 -8.58 8.78
C LYS A 60 -51.05 -9.07 7.39
N HIS A 61 -50.07 -9.35 6.56
CA HIS A 61 -50.21 -10.33 5.49
C HIS A 61 -48.90 -11.11 5.42
N ASP A 62 -49.04 -12.42 5.63
CA ASP A 62 -48.01 -13.40 5.36
C ASP A 62 -47.74 -13.39 3.86
N ASP A 63 -46.52 -13.04 3.47
CA ASP A 63 -45.91 -13.49 2.23
C ASP A 63 -44.44 -13.75 2.49
N ILE A 64 -44.08 -15.01 2.30
CA ILE A 64 -42.73 -15.53 2.26
C ILE A 64 -42.08 -14.92 1.02
N ASP A 65 -41.19 -13.95 1.22
CA ASP A 65 -40.25 -13.56 0.18
C ASP A 65 -38.81 -13.60 0.72
N ASP A 66 -38.04 -14.38 0.00
CA ASP A 66 -36.71 -14.86 0.30
C ASP A 66 -35.71 -13.77 -0.06
N ASN A 67 -35.29 -12.99 0.93
CA ASN A 67 -34.14 -12.09 0.79
C ASN A 67 -33.38 -12.02 2.12
N SER A 68 -32.71 -13.12 2.46
CA SER A 68 -31.83 -13.21 3.63
C SER A 68 -30.33 -13.20 3.28
N GLU A 69 -29.96 -13.01 2.02
CA GLU A 69 -28.54 -13.06 1.62
C GLU A 69 -27.72 -11.82 2.01
N GLU A 70 -28.32 -10.69 2.37
CA GLU A 70 -27.54 -9.47 2.67
C GLU A 70 -27.16 -9.29 4.16
N ARG A 71 -27.45 -10.26 5.03
CA ARG A 71 -27.13 -10.16 6.47
C ARG A 71 -26.42 -11.37 7.09
N ALA A 72 -26.23 -12.46 6.35
CA ALA A 72 -25.65 -13.70 6.89
C ALA A 72 -24.12 -13.64 7.12
N GLY A 73 -23.40 -12.72 6.46
CA GLY A 73 -21.93 -12.65 6.52
C GLY A 73 -21.35 -12.31 7.91
N VAL A 74 -22.06 -11.52 8.71
CA VAL A 74 -21.53 -11.01 9.99
C VAL A 74 -21.65 -12.05 11.12
N SER A 75 -22.75 -12.82 11.14
CA SER A 75 -22.99 -13.85 12.17
C SER A 75 -22.04 -15.05 12.02
N GLY A 76 -21.74 -15.43 10.78
CA GLY A 76 -20.82 -16.52 10.42
C GLY A 76 -19.35 -16.28 10.81
N ILE A 77 -18.92 -15.03 11.01
CA ILE A 77 -17.54 -14.70 11.39
C ILE A 77 -17.41 -14.48 12.89
N ALA A 78 -18.43 -13.90 13.54
CA ALA A 78 -18.45 -13.71 14.98
C ALA A 78 -18.27 -15.03 15.74
N TRP A 79 -18.91 -16.11 15.29
CA TRP A 79 -18.75 -17.41 15.95
C TRP A 79 -17.33 -17.99 15.79
N LEU A 80 -16.64 -17.76 14.66
CA LEU A 80 -15.25 -18.16 14.46
C LEU A 80 -14.33 -17.43 15.44
N GLY A 81 -14.53 -16.12 15.59
CA GLY A 81 -13.79 -15.31 16.57
C GLY A 81 -14.02 -15.77 18.02
N ASN A 82 -15.27 -16.09 18.36
CA ASN A 82 -15.62 -16.64 19.68
C ASN A 82 -14.99 -18.01 19.92
N LEU A 83 -14.99 -18.90 18.92
CA LEU A 83 -14.35 -20.21 19.01
C LEU A 83 -12.84 -20.08 19.18
N ALA A 84 -12.19 -19.24 18.36
CA ALA A 84 -10.76 -18.94 18.45
C ALA A 84 -10.39 -18.42 19.85
N SER A 85 -11.19 -17.50 20.39
CA SER A 85 -11.00 -16.94 21.74
C SER A 85 -11.13 -18.01 22.83
N LYS A 86 -12.17 -18.85 22.76
CA LYS A 86 -12.37 -19.96 23.72
C LYS A 86 -11.20 -20.94 23.72
N TRP A 87 -10.64 -21.25 22.56
CA TRP A 87 -9.47 -22.13 22.44
C TRP A 87 -8.20 -21.45 22.97
N ALA A 88 -7.94 -20.20 22.58
CA ALA A 88 -6.78 -19.45 23.07
C ALA A 88 -6.78 -19.29 24.61
N LEU A 89 -7.96 -19.07 25.22
CA LEU A 89 -8.11 -19.01 26.69
C LEU A 89 -7.70 -20.32 27.37
N LYS A 90 -7.99 -21.46 26.76
CA LYS A 90 -7.66 -22.78 27.31
C LYS A 90 -6.20 -23.22 27.10
N ASN A 91 -5.33 -22.38 26.51
CA ASN A 91 -3.92 -22.71 26.19
C ASN A 91 -3.79 -24.02 25.40
N THR A 92 -4.70 -24.24 24.45
CA THR A 92 -4.99 -25.60 23.97
C THR A 92 -3.93 -26.25 23.10
N ARG A 93 -3.04 -25.54 22.39
CA ARG A 93 -1.92 -26.10 21.60
C ARG A 93 -1.10 -25.01 20.90
N ASN A 94 0.13 -25.31 20.49
CA ASN A 94 0.91 -24.42 19.62
C ASN A 94 0.21 -24.24 18.25
N PRO A 95 0.13 -23.02 17.67
CA PRO A 95 -0.54 -22.79 16.38
C PRO A 95 -0.02 -23.65 15.23
N MET A 96 1.28 -23.96 15.19
CA MET A 96 1.89 -24.88 14.22
C MET A 96 1.23 -26.27 14.24
N GLN A 97 0.93 -26.79 15.43
CA GLN A 97 0.32 -28.12 15.57
C GLN A 97 -1.11 -28.11 15.05
N ILE A 98 -1.85 -27.02 15.29
CA ILE A 98 -3.23 -26.87 14.79
C ILE A 98 -3.21 -26.72 13.27
N PHE A 99 -2.27 -25.95 12.71
CA PHE A 99 -2.13 -25.77 11.26
C PHE A 99 -1.98 -27.11 10.53
N LYS A 100 -1.12 -28.00 11.04
CA LYS A 100 -0.92 -29.36 10.48
C LYS A 100 -2.17 -30.24 10.57
N LEU A 101 -3.13 -29.90 11.43
CA LEU A 101 -4.35 -30.67 11.62
C LEU A 101 -5.49 -30.24 10.70
N LEU A 102 -5.42 -29.02 10.13
CA LEU A 102 -6.42 -28.48 9.21
C LEU A 102 -6.62 -29.43 8.03
N ARG A 103 -7.88 -29.65 7.64
CA ARG A 103 -8.19 -30.59 6.55
C ARG A 103 -7.55 -30.12 5.26
N THR A 104 -7.70 -28.85 4.95
CA THR A 104 -7.19 -28.21 3.73
C THR A 104 -5.66 -28.33 3.61
N VAL A 105 -4.92 -28.28 4.73
CA VAL A 105 -3.47 -28.52 4.74
C VAL A 105 -3.14 -29.98 4.48
N LYS A 106 -3.90 -30.93 5.06
CA LYS A 106 -3.68 -32.37 4.87
C LYS A 106 -4.02 -32.86 3.46
N THR A 107 -5.04 -32.27 2.84
CA THR A 107 -5.53 -32.68 1.52
C THR A 107 -4.94 -31.87 0.38
N GLY A 108 -4.07 -30.89 0.66
CA GLY A 108 -3.51 -29.99 -0.35
C GLY A 108 -4.57 -29.11 -1.03
N GLY A 109 -5.61 -28.73 -0.29
CA GLY A 109 -6.66 -27.85 -0.78
C GLY A 109 -6.24 -26.37 -0.77
N LYS A 110 -7.05 -25.53 -1.43
CA LYS A 110 -6.83 -24.08 -1.49
C LYS A 110 -7.16 -23.41 -0.15
N LEU A 111 -6.26 -22.56 0.36
CA LEU A 111 -6.46 -21.84 1.62
C LEU A 111 -7.42 -20.64 1.49
N GLU A 112 -7.53 -20.05 0.30
CA GLU A 112 -8.41 -18.91 0.04
C GLU A 112 -9.88 -19.30 0.20
N GLY A 113 -10.62 -18.58 1.03
CA GLY A 113 -12.02 -18.87 1.34
C GLY A 113 -12.23 -20.05 2.31
N ASP A 114 -11.16 -20.69 2.79
CA ASP A 114 -11.25 -21.81 3.72
C ASP A 114 -11.56 -21.34 5.15
N LYS A 115 -12.72 -21.75 5.67
CA LYS A 115 -13.20 -21.33 7.01
C LYS A 115 -12.32 -21.88 8.14
N GLU A 116 -11.73 -23.06 7.99
CA GLU A 116 -10.81 -23.63 8.99
C GLU A 116 -9.50 -22.82 9.07
N PHE A 117 -9.00 -22.35 7.94
CA PHE A 117 -7.82 -21.49 7.86
C PHE A 117 -8.08 -20.09 8.42
N VAL A 118 -9.21 -19.47 8.09
CA VAL A 118 -9.62 -18.18 8.69
C VAL A 118 -9.73 -18.30 10.22
N TRP A 119 -10.36 -19.37 10.69
CA TRP A 119 -10.42 -19.68 12.13
C TRP A 119 -9.02 -19.85 12.75
N TRP A 120 -8.12 -20.55 12.06
CA TRP A 120 -6.76 -20.74 12.54
C TRP A 120 -5.97 -19.42 12.63
N LEU A 121 -6.14 -18.49 11.67
CA LEU A 121 -5.55 -17.16 11.75
C LEU A 121 -6.11 -16.34 12.91
N LEU A 122 -7.42 -16.39 13.14
CA LEU A 122 -8.05 -15.78 14.31
C LEU A 122 -7.46 -16.37 15.61
N TYR A 123 -7.26 -17.69 15.65
CA TYR A 123 -6.61 -18.36 16.77
C TYR A 123 -5.17 -17.87 16.97
N VAL A 124 -4.37 -17.78 15.90
CA VAL A 124 -2.99 -17.25 15.94
C VAL A 124 -2.99 -15.85 16.54
N ASN A 125 -3.89 -14.97 16.08
CA ASN A 125 -3.95 -13.60 16.58
C ASN A 125 -4.26 -13.55 18.10
N ARG A 126 -5.27 -14.31 18.55
CA ARG A 126 -5.63 -14.41 19.97
C ARG A 126 -4.54 -15.05 20.83
N TYR A 127 -3.86 -16.07 20.29
CA TYR A 127 -2.76 -16.76 20.94
C TYR A 127 -1.57 -15.82 21.19
N ARG A 128 -1.18 -15.02 20.19
CA ARG A 128 -0.11 -14.02 20.30
C ARG A 128 -0.43 -12.94 21.32
N ALA A 129 -1.66 -12.42 21.31
CA ALA A 129 -2.10 -11.38 22.25
C ALA A 129 -2.06 -11.85 23.71
N LYS A 130 -2.43 -13.10 23.97
CA LYS A 130 -2.45 -13.65 25.34
C LYS A 130 -1.06 -13.84 25.94
N LEU A 131 -0.09 -14.32 25.15
CA LEU A 131 1.25 -14.59 25.65
C LEU A 131 2.11 -13.34 25.80
N GLN A 132 1.61 -12.16 25.38
CA GLN A 132 2.38 -10.91 25.26
C GLN A 132 3.71 -11.10 24.51
N ASP A 133 3.81 -12.18 23.73
CA ASP A 133 5.05 -12.62 23.12
C ASP A 133 4.77 -13.06 21.69
N LYS A 134 5.14 -12.17 20.76
CA LYS A 134 5.15 -12.47 19.32
C LYS A 134 6.15 -13.58 18.98
N ALA A 135 7.16 -13.86 19.82
CA ALA A 135 8.18 -14.87 19.54
C ALA A 135 7.65 -16.32 19.61
N SER A 136 6.58 -16.57 20.37
CA SER A 136 5.94 -17.88 20.46
C SER A 136 5.45 -18.39 19.09
N PHE A 137 4.97 -17.48 18.22
CA PHE A 137 4.61 -17.76 16.83
C PHE A 137 4.71 -16.50 15.95
N SER A 138 5.90 -16.19 15.46
CA SER A 138 6.19 -14.97 14.69
C SER A 138 5.53 -14.95 13.31
N ASP A 139 5.53 -13.77 12.68
CA ASP A 139 5.05 -13.59 11.30
C ASP A 139 5.90 -14.35 10.27
N ASP A 140 7.22 -14.43 10.47
CA ASP A 140 8.09 -15.26 9.63
C ASP A 140 7.66 -16.74 9.65
N LYS A 141 7.35 -17.28 10.83
CA LYS A 141 6.88 -18.67 10.98
C LYS A 141 5.53 -18.89 10.29
N LEU A 142 4.64 -17.90 10.33
CA LEU A 142 3.36 -17.94 9.64
C LEU A 142 3.59 -17.94 8.13
N PHE A 143 4.37 -16.99 7.64
CA PHE A 143 4.68 -16.81 6.22
C PHE A 143 5.34 -18.04 5.62
N ASP A 144 6.34 -18.61 6.29
CA ASP A 144 7.04 -19.83 5.86
C ASP A 144 6.11 -21.04 5.74
N LEU A 145 5.08 -21.12 6.58
CA LEU A 145 4.12 -22.22 6.51
C LEU A 145 3.23 -22.13 5.29
N VAL A 146 2.64 -20.96 5.06
CA VAL A 146 1.70 -20.77 3.97
C VAL A 146 2.41 -20.74 2.63
N ARG A 147 3.64 -20.18 2.55
CA ARG A 147 4.43 -20.13 1.31
C ARG A 147 4.85 -21.52 0.81
N LYS A 148 5.03 -22.50 1.69
CA LYS A 148 5.37 -23.88 1.28
C LYS A 148 4.22 -24.62 0.59
N LEU A 149 2.99 -24.14 0.75
CA LEU A 149 1.79 -24.84 0.30
C LEU A 149 1.10 -24.15 -0.88
N ASN A 150 1.55 -22.94 -1.26
CA ASN A 150 0.84 -22.10 -2.22
C ASN A 150 1.85 -21.44 -3.16
N SER A 151 1.45 -21.25 -4.41
CA SER A 151 2.14 -20.38 -5.37
C SER A 151 2.10 -18.91 -4.90
N GLU A 152 2.97 -18.07 -5.47
CA GLU A 152 2.96 -16.64 -5.13
C GLU A 152 1.63 -15.97 -5.52
N GLU A 153 1.03 -16.36 -6.65
CA GLU A 153 -0.29 -15.90 -7.09
C GLU A 153 -1.40 -16.26 -6.09
N GLU A 154 -1.37 -17.49 -5.57
CA GLU A 154 -2.33 -17.94 -4.54
C GLU A 154 -2.14 -17.19 -3.23
N LEU A 155 -0.90 -16.92 -2.81
CA LEU A 155 -0.62 -16.13 -1.60
C LEU A 155 -1.11 -14.69 -1.73
N VAL A 156 -0.90 -14.06 -2.89
CA VAL A 156 -1.39 -12.71 -3.18
C VAL A 156 -2.91 -12.65 -3.07
N SER A 157 -3.62 -13.57 -3.73
CA SER A 157 -5.10 -13.63 -3.66
C SER A 157 -5.57 -13.92 -2.24
N LEU A 158 -4.92 -14.86 -1.55
CA LEU A 158 -5.21 -15.23 -0.17
C LEU A 158 -5.12 -14.01 0.75
N PHE A 159 -3.97 -13.35 0.84
CA PHE A 159 -3.79 -12.23 1.76
C PHE A 159 -4.63 -11.02 1.38
N GLN A 160 -4.89 -10.80 0.11
CA GLN A 160 -5.81 -9.74 -0.30
C GLN A 160 -7.26 -10.04 0.14
N SER A 161 -7.72 -11.29 0.00
CA SER A 161 -9.06 -11.70 0.46
C SER A 161 -9.22 -11.57 1.98
N LEU A 162 -8.16 -11.84 2.74
CA LEU A 162 -8.20 -11.85 4.21
C LEU A 162 -8.36 -10.45 4.81
N ARG A 163 -8.07 -9.38 4.05
CA ARG A 163 -8.23 -7.99 4.52
C ARG A 163 -9.67 -7.61 4.83
N HIS A 164 -10.66 -8.35 4.32
CA HIS A 164 -12.07 -8.13 4.66
C HIS A 164 -12.41 -8.55 6.09
N TYR A 165 -11.54 -9.29 6.80
CA TYR A 165 -11.75 -9.70 8.18
C TYR A 165 -11.00 -8.75 9.14
N PRO A 166 -11.70 -7.87 9.89
CA PRO A 166 -11.05 -6.84 10.71
C PRO A 166 -10.03 -7.40 11.71
N ASP A 167 -10.37 -8.52 12.37
CA ASP A 167 -9.53 -9.16 13.39
C ASP A 167 -8.21 -9.74 12.86
N ILE A 168 -8.06 -9.94 11.55
CA ILE A 168 -6.83 -10.48 10.94
C ILE A 168 -6.31 -9.61 9.80
N LYS A 169 -6.95 -8.47 9.54
CA LYS A 169 -6.53 -7.50 8.51
C LYS A 169 -5.06 -7.12 8.68
N ASN A 170 -4.62 -6.88 9.92
CA ASN A 170 -3.24 -6.51 10.17
C ASN A 170 -2.24 -7.59 9.77
N ILE A 171 -2.55 -8.86 10.09
CA ILE A 171 -1.73 -9.99 9.65
C ILE A 171 -1.70 -10.05 8.11
N ALA A 172 -2.86 -9.85 7.47
CA ALA A 172 -2.95 -9.87 6.01
C ALA A 172 -2.10 -8.76 5.35
N ASP A 173 -2.17 -7.54 5.87
CA ASP A 173 -1.36 -6.40 5.40
C ASP A 173 0.14 -6.70 5.57
N ASP A 174 0.54 -7.21 6.74
CA ASP A 174 1.94 -7.57 7.01
C ASP A 174 2.41 -8.64 6.01
N MET A 175 1.61 -9.68 5.77
CA MET A 175 1.96 -10.73 4.82
C MET A 175 2.10 -10.23 3.37
N GLN A 176 1.35 -9.20 2.97
CA GLN A 176 1.54 -8.55 1.67
C GLN A 176 2.88 -7.81 1.60
N ALA A 177 3.29 -7.11 2.67
CA ALA A 177 4.61 -6.50 2.74
C ALA A 177 5.72 -7.57 2.66
N TYR A 178 5.58 -8.70 3.37
CA TYR A 178 6.50 -9.83 3.28
C TYR A 178 6.63 -10.37 1.84
N LEU A 179 5.52 -10.49 1.10
CA LEU A 179 5.57 -10.91 -0.31
C LEU A 179 6.42 -9.96 -1.16
N ILE A 180 6.25 -8.64 -1.01
CA ILE A 180 7.04 -7.64 -1.72
C ILE A 180 8.53 -7.73 -1.37
N LEU A 181 8.85 -7.90 -0.09
CA LEU A 181 10.25 -8.02 0.37
C LEU A 181 10.91 -9.32 -0.07
N SER A 182 10.12 -10.39 -0.24
CA SER A 182 10.63 -11.74 -0.49
C SER A 182 10.92 -12.04 -1.96
N SER A 183 10.28 -11.36 -2.91
CA SER A 183 10.40 -11.68 -4.33
C SER A 183 10.04 -10.51 -5.26
N ALA A 184 10.80 -10.37 -6.35
CA ALA A 184 10.53 -9.39 -7.40
C ALA A 184 9.29 -9.74 -8.23
N SER A 185 8.93 -11.02 -8.40
CA SER A 185 7.70 -11.42 -9.10
C SER A 185 6.44 -10.95 -8.36
N SER A 186 6.46 -10.98 -7.02
CA SER A 186 5.38 -10.49 -6.17
C SER A 186 5.07 -9.01 -6.41
N HIS A 187 6.03 -8.19 -6.86
CA HIS A 187 5.81 -6.76 -7.13
C HIS A 187 4.73 -6.53 -8.19
N ARG A 188 4.75 -7.33 -9.25
CA ARG A 188 3.75 -7.26 -10.32
C ARG A 188 2.42 -7.83 -9.85
N LEU A 189 2.44 -9.00 -9.22
CA LEU A 189 1.23 -9.68 -8.76
C LEU A 189 0.45 -8.84 -7.72
N MET A 190 1.16 -8.22 -6.78
CA MET A 190 0.54 -7.32 -5.80
C MET A 190 -0.09 -6.09 -6.47
N ASN A 191 0.59 -5.48 -7.45
CA ASN A 191 -0.01 -4.36 -8.20
C ASN A 191 -1.29 -4.80 -8.94
N GLU A 192 -1.26 -5.95 -9.61
CA GLU A 192 -2.43 -6.51 -10.29
C GLU A 192 -3.59 -6.78 -9.31
N ALA A 193 -3.28 -7.33 -8.12
CA ALA A 193 -4.27 -7.57 -7.08
C ALA A 193 -4.85 -6.26 -6.53
N TRP A 194 -4.03 -5.30 -6.13
CA TRP A 194 -4.51 -4.01 -5.61
C TRP A 194 -5.35 -3.26 -6.64
N LEU A 195 -4.96 -3.28 -7.92
CA LEU A 195 -5.78 -2.72 -9.02
C LEU A 195 -7.12 -3.44 -9.16
N LYS A 196 -7.12 -4.78 -9.14
CA LYS A 196 -8.34 -5.61 -9.23
C LYS A 196 -9.32 -5.30 -8.10
N PHE A 197 -8.81 -5.13 -6.88
CA PHE A 197 -9.61 -4.78 -5.70
C PHE A 197 -9.87 -3.27 -5.56
N ARG A 198 -9.39 -2.45 -6.51
CA ARG A 198 -9.57 -1.00 -6.54
C ARG A 198 -9.05 -0.30 -5.29
N GLU A 199 -7.96 -0.82 -4.73
CA GLU A 199 -7.25 -0.14 -3.65
C GLU A 199 -6.75 1.22 -4.17
N THR A 200 -6.87 2.26 -3.37
CA THR A 200 -6.28 3.56 -3.73
C THR A 200 -4.80 3.60 -3.30
N PRO A 201 -3.98 4.49 -3.87
CA PRO A 201 -2.61 4.67 -3.40
C PRO A 201 -2.51 4.90 -1.89
N GLU A 202 -3.42 5.67 -1.29
CA GLU A 202 -3.47 5.91 0.15
C GLU A 202 -3.73 4.62 0.93
N VAL A 203 -4.66 3.78 0.45
CA VAL A 203 -4.91 2.49 1.11
C VAL A 203 -3.70 1.57 0.99
N VAL A 204 -3.05 1.51 -0.18
CA VAL A 204 -1.82 0.71 -0.36
C VAL A 204 -0.67 1.23 0.49
N PHE A 205 -0.57 2.54 0.72
CA PHE A 205 0.41 3.11 1.64
C PHE A 205 0.28 2.50 3.05
N ASN A 206 -0.97 2.38 3.52
CA ASN A 206 -1.28 1.83 4.84
C ASN A 206 -1.12 0.31 4.88
N ILE A 207 -1.47 -0.42 3.81
CA ILE A 207 -1.19 -1.86 3.68
C ILE A 207 0.30 -2.12 3.89
N LEU A 208 1.15 -1.26 3.34
CA LEU A 208 2.60 -1.41 3.38
C LEU A 208 3.24 -0.87 4.67
N ARG A 209 2.44 -0.48 5.68
CA ARG A 209 2.90 0.05 6.98
C ARG A 209 3.79 1.29 6.86
N LEU A 210 3.63 2.06 5.79
CA LEU A 210 4.50 3.21 5.54
C LEU A 210 4.16 4.41 6.43
N GLU A 211 2.97 4.44 7.02
CA GLU A 211 2.57 5.44 8.03
C GLU A 211 3.25 5.23 9.39
N ASP A 212 3.68 4.00 9.69
CA ASP A 212 4.36 3.63 10.94
C ASP A 212 5.87 3.93 10.88
N GLU A 213 6.41 4.15 9.69
CA GLU A 213 7.83 4.38 9.46
C GLU A 213 8.18 5.87 9.52
N PRO A 214 9.22 6.28 10.30
CA PRO A 214 9.69 7.64 10.23
C PRO A 214 10.30 7.92 8.85
N LEU A 215 10.11 9.13 8.33
CA LEU A 215 10.51 9.51 6.97
C LEU A 215 11.96 9.15 6.56
N TYR A 216 12.91 9.19 7.50
CA TYR A 216 14.30 8.81 7.21
C TYR A 216 14.46 7.32 6.89
N ALA A 217 13.53 6.48 7.33
CA ALA A 217 13.46 5.05 7.04
C ALA A 217 12.76 4.76 5.71
N LEU A 218 12.21 5.79 5.03
CA LEU A 218 11.62 5.66 3.69
C LEU A 218 12.68 5.75 2.56
N ASP A 219 13.83 6.37 2.82
CA ASP A 219 14.90 6.44 1.82
C ASP A 219 15.47 5.05 1.55
N GLY A 220 15.47 4.66 0.27
CA GLY A 220 15.82 3.30 -0.14
C GLY A 220 14.86 2.20 0.34
N ASN A 221 13.72 2.54 0.97
CA ASN A 221 12.78 1.54 1.45
C ASN A 221 12.10 0.82 0.27
N PRO A 222 12.27 -0.50 0.12
CA PRO A 222 11.70 -1.26 -0.99
C PRO A 222 10.17 -1.22 -1.03
N LEU A 223 9.49 -1.13 0.12
CA LEU A 223 8.02 -1.01 0.20
C LEU A 223 7.56 0.36 -0.31
N PHE A 224 8.28 1.42 0.03
CA PHE A 224 7.95 2.76 -0.46
C PHE A 224 8.20 2.89 -1.97
N ILE A 225 9.30 2.32 -2.47
CA ILE A 225 9.57 2.21 -3.91
C ILE A 225 8.45 1.43 -4.61
N GLN A 226 7.96 0.34 -4.00
CA GLN A 226 6.83 -0.42 -4.52
C GLN A 226 5.55 0.43 -4.56
N TRP A 227 5.28 1.23 -3.52
CA TRP A 227 4.13 2.14 -3.51
C TRP A 227 4.19 3.18 -4.66
N LEU A 228 5.36 3.76 -4.95
CA LEU A 228 5.53 4.65 -6.11
C LEU A 228 5.31 3.94 -7.44
N ARG A 229 5.73 2.68 -7.55
CA ARG A 229 5.43 1.83 -8.73
C ARG A 229 3.94 1.54 -8.84
N TYR A 230 3.26 1.33 -7.71
CA TYR A 230 1.82 1.15 -7.68
C TYR A 230 1.09 2.41 -8.17
N ILE A 231 1.48 3.61 -7.73
CA ILE A 231 0.92 4.88 -8.24
C ILE A 231 1.01 4.97 -9.77
N LYS A 232 2.16 4.59 -10.35
CA LYS A 232 2.32 4.56 -11.81
C LYS A 232 1.33 3.59 -12.47
N ALA A 233 1.15 2.40 -11.91
CA ALA A 233 0.21 1.40 -12.43
C ALA A 233 -1.25 1.88 -12.27
N TYR A 234 -1.57 2.47 -11.12
CA TYR A 234 -2.88 3.06 -10.81
C TYR A 234 -3.26 4.15 -11.80
N ARG A 235 -2.37 5.12 -12.05
CA ARG A 235 -2.58 6.19 -13.04
C ARG A 235 -2.73 5.66 -14.47
N ALA A 236 -2.03 4.58 -14.81
CA ALA A 236 -2.14 3.97 -16.14
C ALA A 236 -3.52 3.35 -16.39
N VAL A 237 -4.16 2.80 -15.35
CA VAL A 237 -5.49 2.18 -15.45
C VAL A 237 -6.61 3.19 -15.23
N ASN A 238 -6.47 4.09 -14.27
CA ASN A 238 -7.53 4.99 -13.81
C ASN A 238 -7.44 6.40 -14.42
N GLY A 239 -6.43 6.67 -15.25
CA GLY A 239 -6.14 7.99 -15.81
C GLY A 239 -5.14 8.79 -14.98
N GLY A 240 -4.38 9.67 -15.65
CA GLY A 240 -3.29 10.44 -15.03
C GLY A 240 -3.74 11.34 -13.88
N ASP A 241 -4.98 11.81 -13.92
CA ASP A 241 -5.56 12.73 -12.93
C ASP A 241 -6.10 12.03 -11.68
N SER A 242 -6.12 10.69 -11.66
CA SER A 242 -6.68 9.91 -10.55
C SER A 242 -5.89 10.01 -9.24
N PHE A 243 -4.57 10.26 -9.33
CA PHE A 243 -3.71 10.52 -8.17
C PHE A 243 -2.52 11.38 -8.62
N THR A 244 -2.72 12.69 -8.80
CA THR A 244 -1.73 13.60 -9.43
C THR A 244 -0.40 13.68 -8.67
N ASP A 245 0.63 14.29 -9.28
CA ASP A 245 1.88 14.56 -8.56
C ASP A 245 1.66 15.51 -7.36
N VAL A 246 0.70 16.44 -7.46
CA VAL A 246 0.27 17.29 -6.34
C VAL A 246 -0.34 16.44 -5.21
N HIS A 247 -1.23 15.49 -5.52
CA HIS A 247 -1.81 14.61 -4.50
C HIS A 247 -0.74 13.77 -3.79
N VAL A 248 0.25 13.25 -4.50
CA VAL A 248 1.37 12.52 -3.87
C VAL A 248 2.13 13.43 -2.90
N PHE A 249 2.40 14.67 -3.31
CA PHE A 249 3.12 15.62 -2.48
C PHE A 249 2.34 16.01 -1.23
N ASP A 250 1.08 16.41 -1.40
CA ASP A 250 0.21 16.82 -0.29
C ASP A 250 0.02 15.65 0.68
N PHE A 251 -0.23 14.44 0.17
CA PHE A 251 -0.35 13.24 0.98
C PHE A 251 0.92 12.99 1.80
N LEU A 252 2.10 12.97 1.16
CA LEU A 252 3.34 12.72 1.88
C LEU A 252 3.70 13.84 2.86
N HIS A 253 3.32 15.08 2.57
CA HIS A 253 3.52 16.22 3.47
C HIS A 253 2.80 16.02 4.81
N GLU A 254 1.67 15.30 4.84
CA GLU A 254 0.98 14.97 6.11
C GLU A 254 1.81 14.07 7.02
N PHE A 255 2.72 13.26 6.46
CA PHE A 255 3.56 12.30 7.18
C PHE A 255 5.03 12.73 7.31
N ALA A 256 5.43 13.85 6.68
CA ALA A 256 6.84 14.17 6.44
C ALA A 256 7.21 15.64 6.67
N SER A 257 8.38 15.88 7.28
CA SER A 257 9.03 17.20 7.22
C SER A 257 9.68 17.41 5.84
N LEU A 258 9.36 18.52 5.18
CA LEU A 258 9.76 18.87 3.80
C LEU A 258 11.24 18.66 3.43
N PRO A 259 12.26 18.98 4.25
CA PRO A 259 13.65 19.00 3.75
C PRO A 259 14.25 17.63 3.39
N ARG A 260 13.71 16.53 3.96
CA ARG A 260 14.15 15.17 3.61
C ARG A 260 13.45 14.63 2.37
N PHE A 261 12.30 15.20 2.01
CA PHE A 261 11.57 14.82 0.80
C PHE A 261 12.40 15.14 -0.46
N GLY A 262 13.08 16.29 -0.51
CA GLY A 262 13.97 16.62 -1.63
C GLY A 262 15.10 15.61 -1.81
N ILE A 263 15.82 15.27 -0.73
CA ILE A 263 16.92 14.29 -0.74
C ILE A 263 16.43 12.94 -1.28
N PHE A 264 15.26 12.50 -0.83
CA PHE A 264 14.62 11.29 -1.33
C PHE A 264 14.29 11.37 -2.83
N LEU A 265 13.71 12.47 -3.31
CA LEU A 265 13.46 12.65 -4.74
C LEU A 265 14.76 12.56 -5.57
N GLN A 266 15.90 12.98 -5.01
CA GLN A 266 17.19 12.82 -5.66
C GLN A 266 17.65 11.36 -5.72
N SER A 267 17.38 10.55 -4.70
CA SER A 267 17.72 9.11 -4.74
C SER A 267 16.86 8.36 -5.77
N LEU A 268 15.60 8.77 -5.95
CA LEU A 268 14.71 8.20 -6.98
C LEU A 268 15.19 8.44 -8.43
N LYS A 269 16.02 9.46 -8.69
CA LYS A 269 16.58 9.71 -10.03
C LYS A 269 17.53 8.60 -10.49
N ASP A 270 18.06 7.84 -9.54
CA ASP A 270 18.97 6.71 -9.78
C ASP A 270 18.21 5.40 -10.05
N ILE A 271 16.89 5.38 -9.82
CA ILE A 271 16.01 4.23 -10.14
C ILE A 271 15.43 4.44 -11.55
N PRO A 272 15.81 3.64 -12.57
CA PRO A 272 15.49 3.93 -13.97
C PRO A 272 14.00 4.14 -14.24
N ASP A 273 13.14 3.32 -13.64
CA ASP A 273 11.70 3.40 -13.85
C ASP A 273 11.02 4.55 -13.07
N LEU A 274 11.67 5.09 -12.03
CA LEU A 274 11.17 6.22 -11.22
C LEU A 274 11.82 7.55 -11.58
N LYS A 275 12.90 7.57 -12.37
CA LYS A 275 13.62 8.78 -12.78
C LYS A 275 12.72 9.88 -13.37
N LYS A 276 11.76 9.50 -14.22
CA LYS A 276 10.82 10.47 -14.82
C LYS A 276 9.85 11.04 -13.77
N LEU A 277 9.40 10.23 -12.82
CA LEU A 277 8.56 10.69 -11.70
C LEU A 277 9.34 11.69 -10.85
N ALA A 278 10.56 11.32 -10.42
CA ALA A 278 11.43 12.16 -9.60
C ALA A 278 11.68 13.54 -10.23
N LYS A 279 11.98 13.58 -11.54
CA LYS A 279 12.19 14.83 -12.27
C LYS A 279 10.95 15.75 -12.29
N ARG A 280 9.74 15.20 -12.33
CA ARG A 280 8.52 16.03 -12.31
C ARG A 280 8.31 16.71 -10.97
N PHE A 281 8.66 16.05 -9.86
CA PHE A 281 8.61 16.68 -8.54
C PHE A 281 9.67 17.77 -8.37
N THR A 282 10.88 17.60 -8.94
CA THR A 282 11.93 18.62 -8.80
C THR A 282 11.70 19.85 -9.68
N ASN A 283 10.96 19.71 -10.78
CA ASN A 283 10.69 20.78 -11.74
C ASN A 283 9.21 21.19 -11.70
N ALA A 284 8.58 21.06 -10.53
CA ALA A 284 7.15 21.26 -10.37
C ALA A 284 6.79 22.75 -10.35
N ASP A 285 6.11 23.23 -11.40
CA ASP A 285 5.55 24.59 -11.47
C ASP A 285 4.47 24.85 -10.41
N TRP A 286 3.99 23.81 -9.73
CA TRP A 286 2.98 23.86 -8.68
C TRP A 286 3.57 24.05 -7.28
N LEU A 287 4.90 24.08 -7.12
CA LEU A 287 5.56 24.41 -5.85
C LEU A 287 5.93 25.90 -5.80
N THR A 288 5.58 26.58 -4.70
CA THR A 288 6.04 27.96 -4.46
C THR A 288 7.54 27.99 -4.13
N PRO A 289 8.24 29.12 -4.37
CA PRO A 289 9.64 29.27 -3.95
C PRO A 289 9.89 28.94 -2.47
N SER A 290 8.96 29.29 -1.57
CA SER A 290 9.07 28.95 -0.14
C SER A 290 8.90 27.45 0.13
N GLN A 291 8.00 26.76 -0.59
CA GLN A 291 7.89 25.30 -0.49
C GLN A 291 9.15 24.63 -1.03
N LEU A 292 9.69 25.10 -2.15
CA LEU A 292 10.95 24.61 -2.70
C LEU A 292 12.10 24.81 -1.71
N GLU A 293 12.18 25.96 -1.06
CA GLU A 293 13.19 26.22 -0.02
C GLU A 293 13.05 25.24 1.15
N LYS A 294 11.83 24.96 1.59
CA LYS A 294 11.60 23.98 2.65
C LYS A 294 11.87 22.54 2.20
N ILE A 295 11.65 22.18 0.93
CA ILE A 295 11.84 20.83 0.39
C ILE A 295 13.30 20.54 0.08
N PHE A 296 13.96 21.51 -0.54
CA PHE A 296 15.27 21.34 -1.13
C PHE A 296 16.38 22.09 -0.39
N GLY A 297 16.02 23.08 0.42
CA GLY A 297 16.94 23.74 1.33
C GLY A 297 17.42 22.79 2.42
N SER A 298 18.65 23.02 2.89
CA SER A 298 19.17 22.29 4.02
C SER A 298 18.78 23.00 5.32
N PRO A 299 18.10 22.33 6.27
CA PRO A 299 17.80 22.90 7.57
C PRO A 299 19.04 22.96 8.47
N TYR A 300 20.16 22.38 8.03
CA TYR A 300 21.43 22.33 8.75
C TYR A 300 22.59 22.85 7.88
N PRO A 301 23.65 23.42 8.48
CA PRO A 301 24.87 23.76 7.75
C PRO A 301 25.44 22.51 7.06
N ILE A 302 25.65 22.59 5.74
CA ILE A 302 26.33 21.53 4.97
C ILE A 302 27.76 21.96 4.74
N ASN A 303 28.72 21.11 5.11
CA ASN A 303 30.12 21.28 4.72
C ASN A 303 30.35 20.65 3.34
N PHE A 304 30.31 21.46 2.28
CA PHE A 304 30.53 21.00 0.90
C PHE A 304 31.95 20.49 0.64
N ALA A 305 32.93 20.86 1.47
CA ALA A 305 34.29 20.34 1.34
C ALA A 305 34.39 18.85 1.68
N GLU A 306 33.45 18.34 2.49
CA GLU A 306 33.42 16.95 2.96
C GLU A 306 32.29 16.14 2.31
N LEU A 307 31.40 16.79 1.55
CA LEU A 307 30.24 16.15 0.95
C LEU A 307 30.52 15.81 -0.54
N PRO A 308 30.56 14.52 -0.92
CA PRO A 308 30.77 14.14 -2.32
C PRO A 308 29.66 14.68 -3.24
N LYS A 309 30.00 15.06 -4.48
CA LYS A 309 28.99 15.44 -5.49
C LYS A 309 27.97 14.35 -5.81
N SER A 310 28.32 13.09 -5.53
CA SER A 310 27.43 11.94 -5.65
C SER A 310 26.47 11.79 -4.47
N ASP A 311 26.57 12.59 -3.41
CA ASP A 311 25.64 12.54 -2.28
C ASP A 311 24.30 13.18 -2.67
N ALA A 312 23.19 12.54 -2.29
CA ALA A 312 21.85 13.02 -2.61
C ALA A 312 21.59 14.42 -2.04
N ARG A 313 22.16 14.79 -0.88
CA ARG A 313 22.06 16.13 -0.28
C ARG A 313 22.76 17.19 -1.12
N TYR A 314 23.93 16.87 -1.67
CA TYR A 314 24.67 17.77 -2.56
C TYR A 314 23.84 18.05 -3.80
N ARG A 315 23.39 16.98 -4.48
CA ARG A 315 22.55 17.08 -5.69
C ARG A 315 21.23 17.80 -5.43
N ASN A 316 20.68 17.65 -4.22
CA ASN A 316 19.46 18.32 -3.79
C ASN A 316 19.64 19.84 -3.80
N LEU A 317 20.70 20.33 -3.15
CA LEU A 317 20.98 21.76 -3.08
C LEU A 317 21.45 22.32 -4.42
N GLU A 318 22.22 21.55 -5.19
CA GLU A 318 22.60 21.92 -6.56
C GLU A 318 21.36 22.13 -7.43
N SER A 319 20.40 21.18 -7.38
CA SER A 319 19.13 21.31 -8.12
C SER A 319 18.32 22.53 -7.66
N PHE A 320 18.29 22.80 -6.36
CA PHE A 320 17.61 23.96 -5.79
C PHE A 320 18.22 25.28 -6.25
N THR A 321 19.56 25.36 -6.20
CA THR A 321 20.30 26.58 -6.57
C THR A 321 20.17 26.87 -8.06
N ALA A 322 20.22 25.82 -8.90
CA ALA A 322 19.99 25.94 -10.33
C ALA A 322 18.58 26.48 -10.63
N TYR A 323 17.54 25.92 -9.99
CA TYR A 323 16.17 26.40 -10.14
C TYR A 323 16.04 27.88 -9.75
N PHE A 324 16.58 28.28 -8.59
CA PHE A 324 16.51 29.67 -8.14
C PHE A 324 17.28 30.63 -9.05
N ALA A 325 18.44 30.22 -9.57
CA ALA A 325 19.19 31.00 -10.54
C ALA A 325 18.35 31.24 -11.80
N GLU A 326 17.77 30.19 -12.38
CA GLU A 326 16.90 30.29 -13.55
C GLU A 326 15.66 31.15 -13.29
N TYR A 327 14.98 30.97 -12.15
CA TYR A 327 13.75 31.69 -11.79
C TYR A 327 13.97 33.20 -11.64
N TRP A 328 15.12 33.61 -11.09
CA TRP A 328 15.46 35.03 -10.90
C TRP A 328 16.29 35.63 -12.04
N GLY A 329 16.44 34.92 -13.17
CA GLY A 329 17.14 35.42 -14.36
C GLY A 329 18.67 35.46 -14.24
N GLY A 330 19.23 34.77 -13.25
CA GLY A 330 20.68 34.54 -13.13
C GLY A 330 21.09 33.30 -13.90
N THR A 331 22.08 33.40 -14.78
CA THR A 331 22.71 32.21 -15.35
C THR A 331 23.38 31.40 -14.25
N ALA A 332 23.00 30.12 -14.08
CA ALA A 332 23.70 29.20 -13.18
C ALA A 332 25.18 29.16 -13.57
N LEU A 333 26.07 29.48 -12.62
CA LEU A 333 27.52 29.40 -12.84
C LEU A 333 27.90 27.93 -12.96
N SER A 334 28.28 27.54 -14.18
CA SER A 334 28.68 26.19 -14.60
C SER A 334 29.94 25.69 -13.93
#